data_AF-A0A8J8T984-F1
#
_entry.id   AF-A0A8J8T984-F1
#
_cell.length_a   1.000
_cell.length_b   1.000
_cell.length_c   1.000
_cell.angle_alpha   90.00
_cell.angle_beta   90.00
_cell.angle_gamma   90.00
#
_symmetry.space_group_name_H-M   'P 1'
#
loop_
_entity.id
_entity.type
_entity.pdbx_description
1 polymer ?
#
loop_
_entity_poly.entity_id
_entity_poly.type
_entity_poly.pdbx_seq_one_letter_code
_entity_poly.pdbx_strand_id
1 'polypeptide(L)'
;MILQNGYITLQLQFENAESISLYDEPLDFVQIQPRADIDVLGASCNFSITKSTFSKIDLPNQKNPSSIKLIQRITNIASSVQIAMIPSSIVINFFIQAAINQIWNMLNDISFMMSLPIIAISIPGIASPVMSLILQFIYLDLLQTDRWLVPKEEEGQGLNYYFEQQGFKSVNILFNLGSTLIYTFGLIGIYLVYLISICIFKRVAMYLEKGLFWGSTIRFIIQQFQPMLISALINLQQLEFSSTMKIGSSIYTVTIMVVLIVAVVGIGFGSRGQGIRGQWITITLVKWTILSVTLVTLREYPSMQLLILTLLLFLSQCLLIISNPSPVPLENHISLFNEIMASVYLYILYSLTDFMGRVEVKEGLGNMLLGVVIFTISINLGK
;
A
#
# COMPACT_ATOMS: atom_id res chain seq x y z
N MET A 1 -58.81 -7.98 19.53
CA MET A 1 -59.25 -9.24 20.14
C MET A 1 -58.77 -10.37 19.23
N ILE A 2 -57.98 -11.30 19.75
CA ILE A 2 -57.44 -12.40 18.94
C ILE A 2 -57.94 -13.72 19.55
N LEU A 3 -58.61 -14.54 18.75
CA LEU A 3 -59.03 -15.88 19.12
C LEU A 3 -57.89 -16.84 18.77
N GLN A 4 -57.27 -17.43 19.79
CA GLN A 4 -56.28 -18.49 19.63
C GLN A 4 -56.65 -19.64 20.58
N ASN A 5 -56.79 -20.85 20.03
CA ASN A 5 -57.03 -22.10 20.79
C ASN A 5 -58.24 -22.08 21.74
N GLY A 6 -59.34 -21.42 21.36
CA GLY A 6 -60.57 -21.37 22.19
C GLY A 6 -60.51 -20.37 23.34
N TYR A 7 -59.42 -19.62 23.48
CA TYR A 7 -59.32 -18.50 24.42
C TYR A 7 -59.40 -17.17 23.68
N ILE A 8 -60.14 -16.24 24.26
CA ILE A 8 -60.22 -14.86 23.77
C ILE A 8 -59.09 -14.08 24.42
N THR A 9 -58.09 -13.67 23.63
CA THR A 9 -57.04 -12.77 24.10
C THR A 9 -57.50 -11.33 23.93
N LEU A 10 -57.68 -10.65 25.06
CA LEU A 10 -57.98 -9.21 25.13
C LEU A 10 -56.66 -8.45 25.30
N GLN A 11 -56.24 -7.73 24.27
CA GLN A 11 -55.15 -6.77 24.39
C GLN A 11 -55.74 -5.46 24.91
N LEU A 12 -55.43 -5.13 26.16
CA LEU A 12 -55.85 -3.88 26.78
C LEU A 12 -54.88 -2.77 26.36
N GLN A 13 -55.41 -1.68 25.81
CA GLN A 13 -54.66 -0.46 25.58
C GLN A 13 -55.15 0.58 26.59
N PHE A 14 -54.26 1.00 27.49
CA PHE A 14 -54.58 2.01 28.49
C PHE A 14 -54.51 3.39 27.84
N GLU A 15 -55.54 4.20 28.06
CA GLU A 15 -55.62 5.57 27.53
C GLU A 15 -54.59 6.48 28.21
N ASN A 16 -54.28 6.21 29.47
CA ASN A 16 -53.22 6.89 30.21
C ASN A 16 -52.29 5.87 30.90
N ALA A 17 -51.17 5.53 30.27
CA ALA A 17 -50.21 4.57 30.82
C ALA A 17 -49.52 5.07 32.10
N GLU A 18 -49.55 6.38 32.38
CA GLU A 18 -48.95 7.01 33.56
C GLU A 18 -49.76 6.80 34.85
N SER A 19 -51.01 6.32 34.75
CA SER A 19 -51.87 6.06 35.91
C SER A 19 -51.71 4.67 36.53
N ILE A 20 -50.85 3.83 35.95
CA ILE A 20 -50.55 2.48 36.43
C ILE A 20 -49.46 2.60 37.49
N SER A 21 -49.56 1.85 38.59
CA SER A 21 -48.66 2.05 39.72
C SER A 21 -47.21 1.70 39.34
N LEU A 22 -46.28 2.55 39.77
CA LEU A 22 -44.84 2.42 39.52
C LEU A 22 -44.10 1.63 40.61
N TYR A 23 -44.80 1.24 41.67
CA TYR A 23 -44.22 0.65 42.87
C TYR A 23 -44.53 -0.84 42.93
N ASP A 24 -43.61 -1.63 43.50
CA ASP A 24 -43.79 -3.08 43.76
C ASP A 24 -44.86 -3.37 44.84
N GLU A 25 -45.77 -2.43 45.11
CA GLU A 25 -46.90 -2.70 45.98
C GLU A 25 -47.85 -3.66 45.25
N PRO A 26 -48.25 -4.76 45.89
CA PRO A 26 -49.01 -5.77 45.22
C PRO A 26 -50.42 -5.23 44.99
N LEU A 27 -50.83 -5.26 43.72
CA LEU A 27 -52.21 -5.37 43.21
C LEU A 27 -52.80 -4.10 42.61
N ASP A 28 -52.36 -3.76 41.41
CA ASP A 28 -53.25 -3.07 40.47
C ASP A 28 -54.31 -4.08 40.00
N PHE A 29 -55.57 -3.83 40.38
CA PHE A 29 -56.70 -4.65 39.93
C PHE A 29 -57.31 -4.04 38.68
N VAL A 30 -57.30 -4.80 37.58
CA VAL A 30 -58.07 -4.44 36.39
C VAL A 30 -59.47 -5.01 36.54
N GLN A 31 -60.45 -4.16 36.83
CA GLN A 31 -61.86 -4.54 36.79
C GLN A 31 -62.37 -4.43 35.35
N ILE A 32 -62.60 -5.57 34.71
CA ILE A 32 -63.30 -5.61 33.43
C ILE A 32 -64.80 -5.57 33.73
N GLN A 33 -65.42 -4.40 33.58
CA GLN A 33 -66.88 -4.29 33.62
C GLN A 33 -67.43 -4.61 32.22
N PRO A 34 -68.18 -5.71 32.04
CA PRO A 34 -68.90 -5.93 30.80
C PRO A 34 -69.95 -4.82 30.67
N ARG A 35 -69.85 -4.03 29.60
CA ARG A 35 -70.86 -3.00 29.30
C ARG A 35 -72.10 -3.73 28.78
N ALA A 36 -73.22 -3.59 29.49
CA ALA A 36 -74.46 -4.32 29.20
C ALA A 36 -75.04 -4.05 27.78
N ASP A 37 -74.60 -2.98 27.13
CA ASP A 37 -75.15 -2.52 25.84
C ASP A 37 -74.31 -2.91 24.61
N ILE A 38 -73.33 -3.79 24.77
CA ILE A 38 -72.44 -4.19 23.68
C ILE A 38 -72.85 -5.57 23.16
N ASP A 39 -73.87 -5.55 22.29
CA ASP A 39 -74.31 -6.69 21.46
C ASP A 39 -73.33 -6.87 20.27
N VAL A 40 -72.02 -6.90 20.53
CA VAL A 40 -70.97 -6.88 19.49
C VAL A 40 -70.66 -8.29 18.94
N LEU A 41 -71.35 -9.31 19.42
CA LEU A 41 -71.29 -10.65 18.84
C LEU A 41 -72.62 -10.98 18.18
N GLY A 42 -72.81 -10.41 16.99
CA GLY A 42 -73.83 -10.87 16.06
C GLY A 42 -73.78 -12.39 15.89
N ALA A 43 -74.85 -13.04 16.33
CA ALA A 43 -75.46 -14.25 15.75
C ALA A 43 -74.69 -15.58 15.74
N SER A 44 -73.63 -15.84 16.51
CA SER A 44 -73.09 -17.23 16.55
C SER A 44 -72.44 -17.74 17.85
N CYS A 45 -72.32 -16.93 18.90
CA CYS A 45 -71.81 -17.42 20.18
C CYS A 45 -72.73 -17.01 21.33
N ASN A 46 -73.53 -17.95 21.85
CA ASN A 46 -74.31 -17.78 23.09
C ASN A 46 -73.40 -17.74 24.32
N PHE A 47 -72.56 -16.72 24.44
CA PHE A 47 -71.77 -16.46 25.65
C PHE A 47 -72.21 -15.14 26.26
N SER A 48 -73.13 -15.19 27.21
CA SER A 48 -73.42 -14.04 28.08
C SER A 48 -72.43 -14.02 29.24
N ILE A 49 -71.47 -13.11 29.18
CA ILE A 49 -70.53 -12.87 30.28
C ILE A 49 -71.29 -12.09 31.36
N THR A 50 -71.97 -12.81 32.26
CA THR A 50 -72.85 -12.24 33.29
C THR A 50 -72.15 -11.93 34.61
N LYS A 51 -70.86 -12.24 34.73
CA LYS A 51 -70.10 -12.01 35.97
C LYS A 51 -68.87 -11.15 35.71
N SER A 52 -68.76 -10.05 36.44
CA SER A 52 -67.50 -9.33 36.59
C SER A 52 -66.54 -10.24 37.38
N THR A 53 -65.47 -10.67 36.74
CA THR A 53 -64.39 -11.40 37.37
C THR A 53 -63.21 -10.47 37.58
N PHE A 54 -62.79 -10.32 38.83
CA PHE A 54 -61.50 -9.72 39.16
C PHE A 54 -60.43 -10.77 38.86
N SER A 55 -59.63 -10.54 37.82
CA SER A 55 -58.44 -11.34 37.57
C SER A 55 -57.23 -10.58 38.05
N LYS A 56 -56.44 -11.19 38.94
CA LYS A 56 -55.11 -10.70 39.27
C LYS A 56 -54.23 -10.92 38.05
N ILE A 57 -53.81 -9.85 37.40
CA ILE A 57 -52.87 -9.90 36.29
C ILE A 57 -51.58 -9.27 36.83
N ASP A 58 -50.51 -10.03 36.83
CA ASP A 58 -49.18 -9.48 37.12
C ASP A 58 -48.80 -8.58 35.93
N LEU A 59 -49.01 -7.28 36.10
CA LEU A 59 -48.60 -6.29 35.10
C LEU A 59 -47.06 -6.24 35.08
N PRO A 60 -46.43 -6.16 33.89
CA PRO A 60 -44.99 -6.02 33.81
C PRO A 60 -44.57 -4.71 34.49
N ASN A 61 -43.62 -4.78 35.44
CA ASN A 61 -43.10 -3.61 36.13
C ASN A 61 -42.74 -2.50 35.13
N GLN A 62 -43.46 -1.38 35.21
CA GLN A 62 -43.17 -0.23 34.36
C GLN A 62 -41.79 0.29 34.73
N LYS A 63 -40.86 0.26 33.77
CA LYS A 63 -39.56 0.90 33.96
C LYS A 63 -39.80 2.40 34.16
N ASN A 64 -39.25 2.94 35.25
CA ASN A 64 -39.38 4.35 35.60
C ASN A 64 -39.18 5.23 34.35
N PRO A 65 -40.11 6.14 34.02
CA PRO A 65 -40.06 6.96 32.81
C PRO A 65 -38.76 7.79 32.70
N SER A 66 -38.13 8.11 33.83
CA SER A 66 -36.80 8.74 33.86
C SER A 66 -35.69 7.80 33.33
N SER A 67 -35.73 6.51 33.67
CA SER A 67 -34.80 5.49 33.17
C SER A 67 -34.99 5.24 31.67
N ILE A 68 -36.23 5.27 31.17
CA ILE A 68 -36.50 5.13 29.72
C ILE A 68 -35.93 6.32 28.95
N LYS A 69 -36.15 7.55 29.44
CA LYS A 69 -35.55 8.77 28.84
C LYS A 69 -34.03 8.75 28.90
N LEU A 70 -33.43 8.24 29.97
CA LEU A 70 -31.98 8.08 30.09
C LEU A 70 -31.45 7.05 29.08
N ILE A 71 -32.10 5.89 28.97
CA ILE A 71 -31.73 4.86 27.99
C ILE A 71 -31.85 5.41 26.56
N GLN A 72 -32.94 6.10 26.21
CA GLN A 72 -33.08 6.72 24.89
C GLN A 72 -32.01 7.78 24.61
N ARG A 73 -31.63 8.59 25.60
CA ARG A 73 -30.52 9.55 25.45
C ARG A 73 -29.20 8.83 25.22
N ILE A 74 -28.92 7.76 25.97
CA ILE A 74 -27.72 6.94 25.78
C ILE A 74 -27.72 6.29 24.39
N THR A 75 -28.85 5.75 23.94
CA THR A 75 -28.98 5.15 22.60
C THR A 75 -28.79 6.19 21.50
N ASN A 76 -29.33 7.39 21.66
CA ASN A 76 -29.16 8.48 20.69
C ASN A 76 -27.72 9.01 20.66
N ILE A 77 -27.03 9.06 21.81
CA ILE A 77 -25.61 9.42 21.88
C ILE A 77 -24.78 8.31 21.22
N ALA A 78 -25.04 7.04 21.53
CA ALA A 78 -24.32 5.90 20.95
C ALA A 78 -24.50 5.80 19.43
N SER A 79 -25.71 6.04 18.92
CA SER A 79 -25.98 6.08 17.47
C SER A 79 -25.29 7.27 16.81
N SER A 80 -25.29 8.43 17.44
CA SER A 80 -24.58 9.62 16.93
C SER A 80 -23.06 9.41 16.88
N VAL A 81 -22.49 8.74 17.88
CA VAL A 81 -21.06 8.36 17.90
C VAL A 81 -20.76 7.35 16.79
N GLN A 82 -21.57 6.30 16.61
CA GLN A 82 -21.38 5.33 15.53
C GLN A 82 -21.48 5.98 14.14
N ILE A 83 -22.46 6.87 13.94
CA ILE A 83 -22.64 7.62 12.69
C ILE A 83 -21.45 8.55 12.44
N ALA A 84 -20.80 9.10 13.47
CA ALA A 84 -19.58 9.91 13.32
C ALA A 84 -18.30 9.07 13.13
N MET A 85 -18.25 7.85 13.68
CA MET A 85 -17.10 6.94 13.54
C MET A 85 -16.96 6.38 12.12
N ILE A 86 -18.05 6.16 11.40
CA ILE A 86 -17.99 5.60 10.04
C ILE A 86 -17.32 6.59 9.05
N PRO A 87 -17.76 7.85 8.91
CA PRO A 87 -17.12 8.84 8.04
C PRO A 87 -15.68 9.14 8.46
N SER A 88 -15.41 9.24 9.77
CA SER A 88 -14.05 9.48 10.25
C SER A 88 -13.12 8.32 9.95
N SER A 89 -13.57 7.07 10.05
CA SER A 89 -12.78 5.90 9.63
C SER A 89 -12.47 5.89 8.13
N ILE A 90 -13.42 6.31 7.29
CA ILE A 90 -13.22 6.44 5.84
C ILE A 90 -12.19 7.53 5.53
N VAL A 91 -12.31 8.69 6.17
CA VAL A 91 -11.39 9.82 6.00
C VAL A 91 -9.98 9.46 6.49
N ILE A 92 -9.86 8.82 7.66
CA ILE A 92 -8.58 8.35 8.19
C ILE A 92 -7.96 7.32 7.25
N ASN A 93 -8.72 6.33 6.77
CA ASN A 93 -8.21 5.35 5.82
C ASN A 93 -7.75 5.99 4.51
N PHE A 94 -8.46 7.00 4.02
CA PHE A 94 -8.05 7.76 2.84
C PHE A 94 -6.70 8.46 3.07
N PHE A 95 -6.54 9.17 4.20
CA PHE A 95 -5.27 9.82 4.54
C PHE A 95 -4.14 8.83 4.77
N ILE A 96 -4.39 7.71 5.45
CA ILE A 96 -3.40 6.66 5.65
C ILE A 96 -2.97 6.06 4.31
N GLN A 97 -3.90 5.76 3.41
CA GLN A 97 -3.57 5.23 2.08
C GLN A 97 -2.77 6.25 1.26
N ALA A 98 -3.13 7.53 1.31
CA ALA A 98 -2.37 8.60 0.65
C ALA A 98 -0.95 8.74 1.23
N ALA A 99 -0.82 8.73 2.55
CA ALA A 99 0.46 8.81 3.24
C ALA A 99 1.34 7.58 2.94
N ILE A 100 0.76 6.38 2.96
CA ILE A 100 1.44 5.14 2.60
C ILE A 100 1.91 5.20 1.15
N ASN A 101 1.06 5.63 0.20
CA ASN A 101 1.45 5.81 -1.19
C ASN A 101 2.60 6.83 -1.35
N GLN A 102 2.59 7.92 -0.57
CA GLN A 102 3.66 8.90 -0.58
C GLN A 102 4.97 8.32 -0.02
N ILE A 103 4.90 7.60 1.10
CA ILE A 103 6.06 6.90 1.67
C ILE A 103 6.62 5.91 0.66
N TRP A 104 5.77 5.19 -0.09
CA TRP A 104 6.22 4.29 -1.14
C TRP A 104 6.93 5.00 -2.29
N ASN A 105 6.39 6.12 -2.75
CA ASN A 105 7.05 6.92 -3.79
C ASN A 105 8.41 7.43 -3.30
N MET A 106 8.48 7.89 -2.06
CA MET A 106 9.75 8.30 -1.43
C MET A 106 10.72 7.12 -1.31
N LEU A 107 10.25 5.92 -0.93
CA LEU A 107 11.11 4.73 -0.83
C LEU A 107 11.75 4.34 -2.16
N ASN A 108 11.06 4.54 -3.29
CA ASN A 108 11.64 4.33 -4.62
C ASN A 108 12.79 5.30 -4.89
N ASP A 109 12.56 6.58 -4.60
CA ASP A 109 13.59 7.62 -4.79
C ASP A 109 14.77 7.40 -3.85
N ILE A 110 14.49 7.00 -2.60
CA ILE A 110 15.52 6.69 -1.62
C ILE A 110 16.28 5.41 -2.03
N SER A 111 15.63 4.36 -2.52
CA SER A 111 16.31 3.16 -3.06
C SER A 111 17.32 3.52 -4.15
N PHE A 112 16.96 4.46 -5.03
CA PHE A 112 17.91 5.01 -5.98
C PHE A 112 19.07 5.75 -5.26
N MET A 113 18.79 6.63 -4.30
CA MET A 113 19.82 7.31 -3.51
C MET A 113 20.77 6.33 -2.79
N MET A 114 20.22 5.23 -2.26
CA MET A 114 21.00 4.18 -1.60
C MET A 114 21.94 3.45 -2.55
N SER A 115 21.67 3.46 -3.85
CA SER A 115 22.52 2.85 -4.86
C SER A 115 23.70 3.74 -5.29
N LEU A 116 23.70 5.03 -4.94
CA LEU A 116 24.76 5.98 -5.33
C LEU A 116 26.16 5.69 -4.75
N PRO A 117 26.31 5.12 -3.54
CA PRO A 117 27.61 4.67 -3.06
C PRO A 117 28.34 3.68 -3.99
N ILE A 118 27.67 2.96 -4.91
CA ILE A 118 28.32 2.13 -5.94
C ILE A 118 29.24 2.99 -6.84
N ILE A 119 28.86 4.26 -7.06
CA ILE A 119 29.65 5.25 -7.81
C ILE A 119 30.82 5.80 -6.95
N ALA A 120 31.14 5.13 -5.84
CA ALA A 120 32.16 5.51 -4.87
C ALA A 120 31.92 6.89 -4.21
N ILE A 121 30.69 7.41 -4.27
CA ILE A 121 30.29 8.61 -3.53
C ILE A 121 30.30 8.27 -2.05
N SER A 122 31.27 8.81 -1.31
CA SER A 122 31.38 8.60 0.13
C SER A 122 30.21 9.27 0.85
N ILE A 123 29.42 8.47 1.57
CA ILE A 123 28.41 9.00 2.48
C ILE A 123 29.14 9.64 3.68
N PRO A 124 28.77 10.87 4.09
CA PRO A 124 29.29 11.45 5.32
C PRO A 124 29.04 10.52 6.51
N GLY A 125 30.03 10.32 7.38
CA GLY A 125 29.91 9.37 8.50
C GLY A 125 28.69 9.61 9.40
N ILE A 126 28.28 10.87 9.58
CA ILE A 126 27.09 11.24 10.37
C ILE A 126 25.76 10.75 9.75
N ALA A 127 25.71 10.54 8.44
CA ALA A 127 24.54 10.01 7.74
C ALA A 127 24.48 8.48 7.74
N SER A 128 25.57 7.80 8.09
CA SER A 128 25.65 6.33 8.05
C SER A 128 24.57 5.61 8.90
N PRO A 129 24.27 6.02 10.16
CA PRO A 129 23.22 5.36 10.95
C PRO A 129 21.83 5.52 10.34
N VAL A 130 21.52 6.70 9.80
CA VAL A 130 20.24 6.99 9.14
C VAL A 130 20.12 6.17 7.87
N MET A 131 21.19 6.10 7.08
CA MET A 131 21.24 5.27 5.87
C MET A 131 21.06 3.79 6.19
N SER A 132 21.69 3.27 7.25
CA SER A 132 21.50 1.88 7.66
C SER A 132 20.05 1.56 8.03
N LEU A 133 19.34 2.46 8.71
CA LEU A 133 17.91 2.27 9.02
C LEU A 133 17.06 2.28 7.74
N ILE A 134 17.35 3.20 6.84
CA ILE A 134 16.68 3.30 5.54
C ILE A 134 16.89 2.03 4.71
N LEU A 135 18.11 1.48 4.66
CA LEU A 135 18.40 0.22 3.95
C LEU A 135 17.53 -0.93 4.45
N GLN A 136 17.36 -1.06 5.78
CA GLN A 136 16.53 -2.11 6.36
C GLN A 136 15.07 -2.03 5.88
N PHE A 137 14.52 -0.82 5.74
CA PHE A 137 13.17 -0.62 5.19
C PHE A 137 13.09 -0.93 3.69
N ILE A 138 14.11 -0.56 2.90
CA ILE A 138 14.12 -0.75 1.45
C ILE A 138 14.23 -2.22 1.07
N TYR A 139 15.13 -2.95 1.73
CA TYR A 139 15.29 -4.39 1.50
C TYR A 139 14.18 -5.22 2.12
N LEU A 140 13.23 -4.59 2.84
CA LEU A 140 12.14 -5.28 3.54
C LEU A 140 12.67 -6.46 4.37
N ASP A 141 13.83 -6.29 4.99
CA ASP A 141 14.52 -7.33 5.78
C ASP A 141 13.85 -7.52 7.16
N LEU A 142 12.52 -7.69 7.13
CA LEU A 142 11.67 -7.96 8.28
C LEU A 142 11.75 -9.43 8.70
N LEU A 143 12.12 -10.31 7.77
CA LEU A 143 12.24 -11.74 7.97
C LEU A 143 13.73 -12.08 7.93
N GLN A 144 14.25 -12.67 9.03
CA GLN A 144 15.63 -13.17 9.13
C GLN A 144 15.87 -14.39 8.23
N THR A 145 15.68 -14.20 6.93
CA THR A 145 15.73 -15.21 5.88
C THR A 145 17.12 -15.78 5.70
N ASP A 146 18.16 -14.98 5.98
CA ASP A 146 19.57 -15.40 6.07
C ASP A 146 19.73 -16.67 6.91
N ARG A 147 18.95 -16.82 8.00
CA ARG A 147 19.04 -17.97 8.89
C ARG A 147 18.38 -19.24 8.34
N TRP A 148 17.42 -19.10 7.43
CA TRP A 148 16.50 -20.19 7.03
C TRP A 148 16.79 -20.69 5.62
N LEU A 149 17.15 -19.77 4.72
CA LEU A 149 17.29 -20.05 3.29
C LEU A 149 18.73 -20.21 2.84
N VAL A 150 19.69 -19.67 3.61
CA VAL A 150 21.07 -19.62 3.18
C VAL A 150 21.93 -20.54 4.05
N PRO A 151 22.61 -21.54 3.47
CA PRO A 151 23.56 -22.37 4.21
C PRO A 151 24.65 -21.50 4.81
N LYS A 152 25.13 -21.86 6.00
CA LYS A 152 26.21 -21.17 6.74
C LYS A 152 27.60 -21.29 6.07
N GLU A 153 27.69 -21.38 4.74
CA GLU A 153 28.98 -21.28 4.08
C GLU A 153 29.64 -19.93 4.39
N GLU A 154 30.97 -19.92 4.38
CA GLU A 154 31.80 -18.75 4.73
C GLU A 154 31.26 -17.51 4.01
N GLU A 155 30.90 -16.49 4.80
CA GLU A 155 30.49 -15.18 4.29
C GLU A 155 31.55 -14.69 3.31
N GLY A 156 31.26 -14.79 2.01
CA GLY A 156 32.15 -14.30 0.99
C GLY A 156 32.33 -12.80 1.17
N GLN A 157 33.56 -12.31 1.07
CA GLN A 157 33.84 -10.88 1.16
C GLN A 157 33.02 -10.11 0.11
N GLY A 158 32.53 -8.92 0.47
CA GLY A 158 31.86 -8.05 -0.48
C GLY A 158 32.83 -7.62 -1.59
N LEU A 159 32.26 -7.19 -2.71
CA LEU A 159 33.02 -6.79 -3.90
C LEU A 159 34.02 -5.65 -3.62
N ASN A 160 33.64 -4.73 -2.73
CA ASN A 160 34.47 -3.67 -2.18
C ASN A 160 33.77 -3.09 -0.93
N TYR A 161 34.46 -2.23 -0.20
CA TYR A 161 33.92 -1.54 0.96
C TYR A 161 32.63 -0.74 0.65
N TYR A 162 32.55 -0.11 -0.52
CA TYR A 162 31.36 0.67 -0.93
C TYR A 162 30.12 -0.22 -1.17
N PHE A 163 30.31 -1.44 -1.64
CA PHE A 163 29.26 -2.42 -1.87
C PHE A 163 28.73 -2.96 -0.54
N GLU A 164 29.63 -3.24 0.41
CA GLU A 164 29.25 -3.62 1.78
C GLU A 164 28.48 -2.50 2.50
N GLN A 165 28.86 -1.23 2.30
CA GLN A 165 28.14 -0.08 2.85
C GLN A 165 26.69 0.04 2.36
N GLN A 166 26.35 -0.56 1.21
CA GLN A 166 24.97 -0.61 0.72
C GLN A 166 24.14 -1.73 1.32
N GLY A 167 24.71 -2.52 2.24
CA GLY A 167 24.03 -3.66 2.84
C GLY A 167 24.21 -4.96 2.06
N PHE A 168 24.98 -4.96 0.97
CA PHE A 168 25.34 -6.18 0.26
C PHE A 168 26.48 -6.90 0.97
N LYS A 169 26.16 -7.99 1.65
CA LYS A 169 27.14 -8.71 2.50
C LYS A 169 28.08 -9.60 1.70
N SER A 170 27.67 -10.07 0.52
CA SER A 170 28.47 -10.99 -0.29
C SER A 170 28.22 -10.74 -1.77
N VAL A 171 29.02 -11.32 -2.66
CA VAL A 171 28.71 -11.28 -4.10
C VAL A 171 27.40 -12.03 -4.38
N ASN A 172 27.16 -13.14 -3.69
CA ASN A 172 26.09 -14.08 -3.98
C ASN A 172 24.70 -13.44 -3.81
N ILE A 173 23.95 -13.42 -4.92
CA ILE A 173 22.62 -12.82 -5.01
C ILE A 173 21.61 -13.35 -3.96
N LEU A 174 21.76 -14.60 -3.53
CA LEU A 174 20.85 -15.21 -2.55
C LEU A 174 20.96 -14.52 -1.18
N PHE A 175 22.17 -14.15 -0.78
CA PHE A 175 22.40 -13.41 0.47
C PHE A 175 21.98 -11.94 0.34
N ASN A 176 22.20 -11.34 -0.83
CA ASN A 176 21.93 -9.92 -1.05
C ASN A 176 20.44 -9.58 -1.19
N LEU A 177 19.64 -10.52 -1.68
CA LEU A 177 18.19 -10.32 -1.81
C LEU A 177 17.44 -10.63 -0.50
N GLY A 178 17.97 -11.49 0.37
CA GLY A 178 17.36 -11.81 1.67
C GLY A 178 15.86 -12.15 1.54
N SER A 179 15.00 -11.42 2.24
CA SER A 179 13.55 -11.65 2.25
C SER A 179 12.88 -11.30 0.91
N THR A 180 13.46 -10.38 0.14
CA THR A 180 12.93 -10.00 -1.19
C THR A 180 12.89 -11.19 -2.13
N LEU A 181 13.74 -12.19 -1.93
CA LEU A 181 13.71 -13.46 -2.67
C LEU A 181 12.38 -14.19 -2.50
N ILE A 182 11.88 -14.32 -1.27
CA ILE A 182 10.59 -14.99 -1.00
C ILE A 182 9.46 -14.23 -1.70
N TYR A 183 9.47 -12.90 -1.62
CA TYR A 183 8.48 -12.07 -2.28
C TYR A 183 8.56 -12.19 -3.81
N THR A 184 9.77 -12.27 -4.37
CA THR A 184 9.98 -12.46 -5.82
C THR A 184 9.40 -13.78 -6.29
N PHE A 185 9.63 -14.87 -5.56
CA PHE A 185 9.03 -16.16 -5.87
C PHE A 185 7.50 -16.14 -5.74
N GLY A 186 6.98 -15.48 -4.70
CA GLY A 186 5.54 -15.25 -4.55
C GLY A 186 4.95 -14.52 -5.76
N LEU A 187 5.63 -13.49 -6.25
CA LEU A 187 5.22 -12.73 -7.43
C LEU A 187 5.32 -13.53 -8.72
N ILE A 188 6.40 -14.28 -8.93
CA ILE A 188 6.53 -15.18 -10.07
C ILE A 188 5.39 -16.20 -10.05
N GLY A 189 5.06 -16.76 -8.87
CA GLY A 189 3.91 -17.65 -8.70
C GLY A 189 2.59 -17.00 -9.08
N ILE A 190 2.32 -15.78 -8.61
CA ILE A 190 1.13 -15.01 -8.98
C ILE A 190 1.09 -14.75 -10.50
N TYR A 191 2.23 -14.42 -11.11
CA TYR A 191 2.33 -14.18 -12.55
C TYR A 191 2.07 -15.45 -13.37
N LEU A 192 2.62 -16.59 -12.94
CA LEU A 192 2.35 -17.88 -13.57
C LEU A 192 0.87 -18.25 -13.46
N VAL A 193 0.25 -18.05 -12.30
CA VAL A 193 -1.19 -18.26 -12.11
C VAL A 193 -2.00 -17.33 -13.03
N TYR A 194 -1.58 -16.07 -13.18
CA TYR A 194 -2.20 -15.13 -14.12
C TYR A 194 -2.11 -15.61 -15.57
N LEU A 195 -0.92 -16.04 -16.03
CA LEU A 195 -0.73 -16.57 -17.38
C LEU A 195 -1.58 -17.82 -17.63
N ILE A 196 -1.61 -18.76 -16.68
CA ILE A 196 -2.46 -19.95 -16.73
C ILE A 196 -3.94 -19.55 -16.77
N SER A 197 -4.34 -18.54 -15.98
CA SER A 197 -5.71 -18.04 -15.95
C SER A 197 -6.13 -17.39 -17.26
N ILE A 198 -5.22 -16.73 -18.00
CA ILE A 198 -5.51 -16.22 -19.35
C ILE A 198 -5.85 -17.39 -20.29
N CYS A 199 -5.09 -18.48 -20.21
CA CYS A 199 -5.28 -19.66 -21.05
C CYS A 199 -6.57 -20.42 -20.73
N ILE A 200 -6.92 -20.56 -19.45
CA ILE A 200 -8.01 -21.45 -19.00
C ILE A 200 -9.30 -20.68 -18.64
N PHE A 201 -9.18 -19.56 -17.93
CA PHE A 201 -10.33 -18.84 -17.33
C PHE A 201 -10.28 -17.33 -17.60
N LYS A 202 -10.62 -16.92 -18.84
CA LYS A 202 -10.63 -15.51 -19.28
C LYS A 202 -11.33 -14.53 -18.32
N ARG A 203 -12.41 -14.96 -17.64
CA ARG A 203 -13.15 -14.11 -16.69
C ARG A 203 -12.36 -13.84 -15.41
N VAL A 204 -11.60 -14.82 -14.91
CA VAL A 204 -10.71 -14.67 -13.74
C VAL A 204 -9.50 -13.82 -14.12
N ALA A 205 -8.95 -14.03 -15.33
CA ALA A 205 -7.86 -13.21 -15.85
C ALA A 205 -8.23 -11.71 -15.90
N MET A 206 -9.43 -11.36 -16.39
CA MET A 206 -9.90 -9.97 -16.40
C MET A 206 -10.04 -9.36 -14.99
N TYR A 207 -10.42 -10.15 -13.99
CA TYR A 207 -10.51 -9.70 -12.59
C TYR A 207 -9.12 -9.50 -11.98
N LEU A 208 -8.20 -10.46 -12.19
CA LEU A 208 -6.81 -10.37 -11.72
C LEU A 208 -6.07 -9.21 -12.36
N GLU A 209 -6.28 -8.99 -13.65
CA GLU A 209 -5.74 -7.86 -14.39
C GLU A 209 -6.19 -6.55 -13.74
N LYS A 210 -7.49 -6.29 -13.64
CA LYS A 210 -8.01 -5.01 -13.14
C LYS A 210 -7.71 -4.71 -11.66
N GLY A 211 -7.57 -5.73 -10.81
CA GLY A 211 -7.42 -5.56 -9.37
C GLY A 211 -6.00 -5.77 -8.84
N LEU A 212 -5.47 -6.99 -9.01
CA LEU A 212 -4.26 -7.44 -8.30
C LEU A 212 -2.97 -7.09 -9.05
N PHE A 213 -3.01 -7.19 -10.38
CA PHE A 213 -1.83 -7.06 -11.23
C PHE A 213 -1.38 -5.59 -11.34
N TRP A 214 -2.29 -4.70 -11.75
CA TRP A 214 -1.94 -3.29 -12.00
C TRP A 214 -1.74 -2.44 -10.73
N GLY A 215 -2.20 -2.93 -9.57
CA GLY A 215 -2.04 -2.22 -8.30
C GLY A 215 -0.74 -2.59 -7.58
N SER A 216 -0.82 -3.59 -6.71
CA SER A 216 0.27 -3.93 -5.79
C SER A 216 1.44 -4.65 -6.48
N THR A 217 1.15 -5.56 -7.42
CA THR A 217 2.18 -6.39 -8.07
C THR A 217 3.12 -5.55 -8.92
N ILE A 218 2.60 -4.73 -9.83
CA ILE A 218 3.45 -3.87 -10.67
C ILE A 218 4.20 -2.84 -9.83
N ARG A 219 3.58 -2.24 -8.81
CA ARG A 219 4.28 -1.32 -7.91
C ARG A 219 5.45 -1.99 -7.19
N PHE A 220 5.25 -3.21 -6.69
CA PHE A 220 6.33 -3.96 -6.08
C PHE A 220 7.42 -4.32 -7.10
N ILE A 221 7.05 -4.80 -8.29
CA ILE A 221 8.02 -5.12 -9.36
C ILE A 221 8.85 -3.89 -9.66
N ILE A 222 8.21 -2.74 -9.89
CA ILE A 222 8.86 -1.45 -10.09
C ILE A 222 9.83 -1.19 -8.92
N GLN A 223 9.34 -1.17 -7.69
CA GLN A 223 10.16 -0.84 -6.51
C GLN A 223 11.40 -1.74 -6.34
N GLN A 224 11.23 -3.05 -6.52
CA GLN A 224 12.31 -4.01 -6.34
C GLN A 224 13.15 -4.24 -7.61
N PHE A 225 12.73 -3.67 -8.74
CA PHE A 225 13.37 -3.86 -10.03
C PHE A 225 14.84 -3.45 -9.99
N GLN A 226 15.12 -2.24 -9.49
CA GLN A 226 16.46 -1.69 -9.53
C GLN A 226 17.43 -2.46 -8.59
N PRO A 227 17.13 -2.72 -7.31
CA PRO A 227 18.01 -3.53 -6.46
C PRO A 227 18.27 -4.94 -7.01
N MET A 228 17.24 -5.59 -7.57
CA MET A 228 17.37 -6.92 -8.18
C MET A 228 18.25 -6.86 -9.42
N LEU A 229 18.06 -5.86 -10.28
CA LEU A 229 18.83 -5.71 -11.50
C LEU A 229 20.31 -5.42 -11.20
N ILE A 230 20.61 -4.53 -10.25
CA ILE A 230 21.99 -4.25 -9.82
C ILE A 230 22.64 -5.52 -9.27
N SER A 231 21.96 -6.22 -8.36
CA SER A 231 22.47 -7.47 -7.77
C SER A 231 22.73 -8.53 -8.83
N ALA A 232 21.81 -8.67 -9.78
CA ALA A 232 21.92 -9.65 -10.85
C ALA A 232 23.04 -9.29 -11.85
N LEU A 233 23.19 -8.02 -12.22
CA LEU A 233 24.27 -7.56 -13.10
C LEU A 233 25.65 -7.76 -12.46
N ILE A 234 25.80 -7.49 -11.16
CA ILE A 234 27.05 -7.71 -10.43
C ILE A 234 27.39 -9.21 -10.38
N ASN A 235 26.41 -10.06 -10.06
CA ASN A 235 26.60 -11.51 -10.08
C ASN A 235 26.90 -12.04 -11.49
N LEU A 236 26.34 -11.42 -12.54
CA LEU A 236 26.60 -11.80 -13.93
C LEU A 236 28.06 -11.56 -14.32
N GLN A 237 28.74 -10.57 -13.71
CA GLN A 237 30.17 -10.35 -13.92
C GLN A 237 31.04 -11.40 -13.22
N GLN A 238 30.50 -12.12 -12.24
CA GLN A 238 31.22 -13.07 -11.38
C GLN A 238 30.56 -14.45 -11.38
N LEU A 239 30.09 -14.91 -12.55
CA LEU A 239 29.54 -16.26 -12.68
C LEU A 239 30.62 -17.30 -12.40
N GLU A 240 30.41 -18.08 -11.35
CA GLU A 240 31.29 -19.17 -10.96
C GLU A 240 30.54 -20.50 -10.97
N PHE A 241 31.15 -21.51 -11.58
CA PHE A 241 30.58 -22.86 -11.70
C PHE A 241 31.42 -23.91 -10.96
N SER A 242 32.16 -23.49 -9.93
CA SER A 242 33.13 -24.32 -9.21
C SER A 242 32.53 -25.21 -8.12
N SER A 243 31.44 -24.77 -7.49
CA SER A 243 30.71 -25.54 -6.46
C SER A 243 29.22 -25.60 -6.76
N THR A 244 28.51 -26.61 -6.24
CA THR A 244 27.06 -26.77 -6.45
C THR A 244 26.27 -25.53 -6.04
N MET A 245 26.66 -24.88 -4.94
CA MET A 245 26.04 -23.63 -4.48
C MET A 245 26.30 -22.46 -5.45
N LYS A 246 27.52 -22.32 -5.96
CA LYS A 246 27.88 -21.28 -6.93
C LYS A 246 27.20 -21.51 -8.28
N ILE A 247 27.06 -22.76 -8.72
CA ILE A 247 26.27 -23.13 -9.89
C ILE A 247 24.80 -22.71 -9.68
N GLY A 248 24.22 -23.04 -8.51
CA GLY A 248 22.85 -22.64 -8.17
C GLY A 248 22.64 -21.12 -8.19
N SER A 249 23.56 -20.37 -7.57
CA SER A 249 23.54 -18.90 -7.57
C SER A 249 23.68 -18.31 -8.97
N SER A 250 24.56 -18.88 -9.81
CA SER A 250 24.76 -18.46 -11.20
C SER A 250 23.53 -18.70 -12.07
N ILE A 251 22.92 -19.90 -11.97
CA ILE A 251 21.66 -20.23 -12.67
C ILE A 251 20.54 -19.29 -12.22
N TYR A 252 20.45 -19.04 -10.91
CA TYR A 252 19.44 -18.15 -10.36
C TYR A 252 19.62 -16.69 -10.81
N THR A 253 20.86 -16.20 -10.86
CA THR A 253 21.20 -14.88 -11.41
C THR A 253 20.73 -14.74 -12.85
N VAL A 254 21.04 -15.72 -13.71
CA VAL A 254 20.58 -15.73 -15.10
C VAL A 254 19.06 -15.77 -15.18
N THR A 255 18.41 -16.56 -14.33
CA THR A 255 16.95 -16.68 -14.28
C THR A 255 16.31 -15.33 -13.90
N ILE A 256 16.82 -14.66 -12.86
CA ILE A 256 16.36 -13.32 -12.48
C ILE A 256 16.54 -12.35 -13.64
N MET A 257 17.70 -12.32 -14.31
CA MET A 257 17.92 -11.42 -15.44
C MET A 257 16.89 -11.64 -16.56
N VAL A 258 16.60 -12.90 -16.90
CA VAL A 258 15.57 -13.23 -17.89
C VAL A 258 14.19 -12.74 -17.41
N VAL A 259 13.83 -12.99 -16.16
CA VAL A 259 12.54 -12.54 -15.59
C VAL A 259 12.44 -11.01 -15.62
N LEU A 260 13.50 -10.29 -15.25
CA LEU A 260 13.52 -8.83 -15.28
C LEU A 260 13.38 -8.29 -16.70
N ILE A 261 14.08 -8.86 -17.69
CA ILE A 261 13.95 -8.47 -19.10
C ILE A 261 12.53 -8.74 -19.60
N VAL A 262 11.99 -9.93 -19.34
CA VAL A 262 10.61 -10.29 -19.71
C VAL A 262 9.60 -9.39 -19.01
N ALA A 263 9.83 -9.00 -17.76
CA ALA A 263 8.99 -8.06 -17.05
C ALA A 263 9.00 -6.67 -17.71
N VAL A 264 10.17 -6.11 -18.04
CA VAL A 264 10.27 -4.80 -18.73
C VAL A 264 9.56 -4.85 -20.08
N VAL A 265 9.83 -5.87 -20.87
CA VAL A 265 9.25 -6.03 -22.22
C VAL A 265 7.75 -6.28 -22.13
N GLY A 266 7.33 -7.19 -21.25
CA GLY A 266 5.94 -7.58 -21.05
C GLY A 266 5.09 -6.43 -20.50
N ILE A 267 5.60 -5.71 -19.50
CA ILE A 267 4.96 -4.48 -19.00
C ILE A 267 4.91 -3.45 -20.14
N GLY A 268 5.99 -3.27 -20.89
CA GLY A 268 6.04 -2.40 -22.06
C GLY A 268 4.92 -2.66 -23.07
N PHE A 269 4.72 -3.93 -23.45
CA PHE A 269 3.66 -4.31 -24.39
C PHE A 269 2.26 -4.22 -23.78
N GLY A 270 2.06 -4.71 -22.56
CA GLY A 270 0.77 -4.66 -21.86
C GLY A 270 0.33 -3.22 -21.58
N SER A 271 1.29 -2.31 -21.42
CA SER A 271 1.04 -0.91 -21.15
C SER A 271 0.44 -0.14 -22.33
N ARG A 272 0.58 -0.64 -23.58
CA ARG A 272 0.04 0.03 -24.78
C ARG A 272 -1.48 0.22 -24.73
N GLY A 273 -2.19 -0.68 -24.05
CA GLY A 273 -3.64 -0.58 -23.86
C GLY A 273 -4.07 0.33 -22.71
N GLN A 274 -3.15 0.77 -21.85
CA GLN A 274 -3.46 1.54 -20.64
C GLN A 274 -3.31 3.06 -20.81
N GLY A 275 -3.06 3.52 -22.04
CA GLY A 275 -2.85 4.93 -22.33
C GLY A 275 -1.57 5.49 -21.71
N ILE A 276 -1.63 6.75 -21.28
CA ILE A 276 -0.46 7.53 -20.83
C ILE A 276 0.21 6.88 -19.60
N ARG A 277 -0.57 6.42 -18.61
CA ARG A 277 -0.02 5.77 -17.39
C ARG A 277 0.87 4.56 -17.70
N GLY A 278 0.48 3.77 -18.70
CA GLY A 278 1.26 2.61 -19.12
C GLY A 278 2.62 2.99 -19.72
N GLN A 279 2.65 4.00 -20.58
CA GLN A 279 3.88 4.50 -21.19
C GLN A 279 4.87 4.98 -20.11
N TRP A 280 4.36 5.58 -19.05
CA TRP A 280 5.15 6.06 -17.92
C TRP A 280 5.85 4.97 -17.11
N ILE A 281 5.14 3.88 -16.85
CA ILE A 281 5.75 2.71 -16.21
C ILE A 281 6.91 2.20 -17.07
N THR A 282 6.69 2.11 -18.38
CA THR A 282 7.71 1.65 -19.34
C THR A 282 8.93 2.56 -19.34
N ILE A 283 8.72 3.89 -19.40
CA ILE A 283 9.81 4.88 -19.34
C ILE A 283 10.60 4.75 -18.04
N THR A 284 9.91 4.57 -16.91
CA THR A 284 10.55 4.41 -15.59
C THR A 284 11.42 3.15 -15.53
N LEU A 285 10.91 2.02 -16.02
CA LEU A 285 11.67 0.76 -16.08
C LEU A 285 12.88 0.86 -17.02
N VAL A 286 12.73 1.52 -18.17
CA VAL A 286 13.85 1.77 -19.10
C VAL A 286 14.90 2.66 -18.43
N LYS A 287 14.49 3.76 -17.77
CA LYS A 287 15.38 4.65 -17.02
C LYS A 287 16.20 3.86 -16.00
N TRP A 288 15.55 3.06 -15.17
CA TRP A 288 16.22 2.26 -14.15
C TRP A 288 17.10 1.15 -14.72
N THR A 289 16.74 0.61 -15.89
CA THR A 289 17.60 -0.34 -16.60
C THR A 289 18.89 0.33 -17.03
N ILE A 290 18.81 1.47 -17.73
CA ILE A 290 19.99 2.22 -18.19
C ILE A 290 20.86 2.62 -16.98
N LEU A 291 20.21 3.07 -15.90
CA LEU A 291 20.87 3.46 -14.67
C LEU A 291 21.63 2.30 -14.03
N SER A 292 20.98 1.14 -13.85
CA SER A 292 21.60 -0.04 -13.24
C SER A 292 22.76 -0.56 -14.10
N VAL A 293 22.59 -0.60 -15.42
CA VAL A 293 23.67 -0.95 -16.35
C VAL A 293 24.83 0.03 -16.20
N THR A 294 24.56 1.33 -16.22
CA THR A 294 25.58 2.39 -16.07
C THR A 294 26.36 2.25 -14.76
N LEU A 295 25.65 2.02 -13.65
CA LEU A 295 26.25 1.81 -12.32
C LEU A 295 27.22 0.62 -12.29
N VAL A 296 26.87 -0.47 -12.96
CA VAL A 296 27.64 -1.71 -12.91
C VAL A 296 28.75 -1.75 -13.96
N THR A 297 28.50 -1.28 -15.19
CA THR A 297 29.48 -1.38 -16.30
C THR A 297 30.51 -0.25 -16.30
N LEU A 298 30.14 0.95 -15.83
CA LEU A 298 31.03 2.12 -15.83
C LEU A 298 31.63 2.41 -14.45
N ARG A 299 31.76 1.38 -13.59
CA ARG A 299 32.28 1.54 -12.21
C ARG A 299 33.67 2.19 -12.17
N GLU A 300 34.48 1.98 -13.19
CA GLU A 300 35.83 2.58 -13.32
C GLU A 300 35.80 4.06 -13.76
N TYR A 301 34.64 4.55 -14.21
CA TYR A 301 34.46 5.89 -14.80
C TYR A 301 33.33 6.66 -14.10
N PRO A 302 33.48 7.05 -12.81
CA PRO A 302 32.42 7.70 -12.03
C PRO A 302 31.91 9.00 -12.66
N SER A 303 32.78 9.76 -13.34
CA SER A 303 32.39 10.98 -14.07
C SER A 303 31.40 10.70 -15.21
N MET A 304 31.58 9.59 -15.93
CA MET A 304 30.65 9.17 -17.00
C MET A 304 29.32 8.69 -16.42
N GLN A 305 29.37 7.96 -15.30
CA GLN A 305 28.15 7.54 -14.58
C GLN A 305 27.31 8.75 -14.18
N LEU A 306 27.95 9.77 -13.62
CA LEU A 306 27.27 10.99 -13.18
C LEU A 306 26.68 11.79 -14.33
N LEU A 307 27.40 11.89 -15.45
CA LEU A 307 26.91 12.56 -16.65
C LEU A 307 25.66 11.85 -17.21
N ILE A 308 25.72 10.53 -17.39
CA ILE A 308 24.59 9.73 -17.91
C ILE A 308 23.40 9.87 -16.97
N LEU A 309 23.63 9.78 -15.66
CA LEU A 309 22.59 9.88 -14.66
C LEU A 309 21.90 11.26 -14.67
N THR A 310 22.69 12.33 -14.81
CA THR A 310 22.18 13.69 -14.94
C THR A 310 21.31 13.86 -16.19
N LEU A 311 21.77 13.33 -17.33
CA LEU A 311 21.02 13.37 -18.59
C LEU A 311 19.71 12.57 -18.50
N LEU A 312 19.72 11.41 -17.85
CA LEU A 312 18.53 10.59 -17.63
C LEU A 312 17.50 11.29 -16.73
N LEU A 313 17.94 11.93 -15.65
CA LEU A 313 17.06 12.70 -14.76
C LEU A 313 16.45 13.90 -15.50
N PHE A 314 17.24 14.63 -16.28
CA PHE A 314 16.74 15.72 -17.09
C PHE A 314 15.71 15.25 -18.13
N LEU A 315 16.00 14.16 -18.84
CA LEU A 315 15.07 13.58 -19.82
C LEU A 315 13.76 13.16 -19.14
N SER A 316 13.85 12.55 -17.96
CA SER A 316 12.71 12.14 -17.13
C SER A 316 11.83 13.35 -16.76
N GLN A 317 12.44 14.45 -16.29
CA GLN A 317 11.73 15.71 -15.98
C GLN A 317 11.03 16.30 -17.20
N CYS A 318 11.73 16.39 -18.34
CA CYS A 318 11.16 16.88 -19.59
C CYS A 318 9.95 16.04 -20.03
N LEU A 319 10.08 14.71 -19.96
CA LEU A 319 8.97 13.81 -20.29
C LEU A 319 7.77 14.02 -19.35
N LEU A 320 8.01 14.27 -18.05
CA LEU A 320 6.95 14.47 -17.04
C LEU A 320 6.15 15.72 -17.37
N ILE A 321 6.85 16.81 -17.68
CA ILE A 321 6.26 18.10 -18.07
C ILE A 321 5.45 17.99 -19.36
N ILE A 322 5.93 17.22 -20.34
CA ILE A 322 5.31 17.12 -21.67
C ILE A 322 4.07 16.23 -21.63
N SER A 323 4.17 15.06 -21.00
CA SER A 323 3.12 14.03 -21.15
C SER A 323 2.13 13.94 -19.99
N ASN A 324 2.38 14.58 -18.84
CA ASN A 324 1.46 14.64 -17.70
C ASN A 324 0.80 13.28 -17.37
N PRO A 325 1.57 12.30 -16.86
CA PRO A 325 1.17 10.90 -16.73
C PRO A 325 -0.21 10.62 -16.18
N SER A 326 -0.52 11.35 -15.12
CA SER A 326 -1.65 11.10 -14.26
C SER A 326 -2.81 12.00 -14.63
N PRO A 327 -4.05 11.47 -14.62
CA PRO A 327 -5.25 12.30 -14.68
C PRO A 327 -5.39 13.23 -13.48
N VAL A 328 -4.68 12.98 -12.36
CA VAL A 328 -4.70 13.84 -11.18
C VAL A 328 -3.51 14.80 -11.25
N PRO A 329 -3.72 16.12 -11.43
CA PRO A 329 -2.62 17.08 -11.60
C PRO A 329 -1.62 17.09 -10.44
N LEU A 330 -2.13 16.94 -9.21
CA LEU A 330 -1.30 16.89 -8.00
C LEU A 330 -0.27 15.75 -8.05
N GLU A 331 -0.62 14.58 -8.59
CA GLU A 331 0.31 13.44 -8.72
C GLU A 331 1.44 13.75 -9.71
N ASN A 332 1.15 14.47 -10.80
CA ASN A 332 2.17 14.90 -11.76
C ASN A 332 3.13 15.91 -11.13
N HIS A 333 2.61 16.88 -10.36
CA HIS A 333 3.44 17.85 -9.66
C HIS A 333 4.33 17.20 -8.58
N ILE A 334 3.79 16.25 -7.81
CA ILE A 334 4.59 15.49 -6.84
C ILE A 334 5.68 14.69 -7.56
N SER A 335 5.36 14.00 -8.65
CA SER A 335 6.34 13.22 -9.42
C SER A 335 7.45 14.12 -9.99
N LEU A 336 7.08 15.28 -10.53
CA LEU A 336 8.04 16.25 -11.05
C LEU A 336 8.92 16.82 -9.93
N PHE A 337 8.32 17.16 -8.78
CA PHE A 337 9.05 17.62 -7.60
C PHE A 337 10.06 16.58 -7.13
N ASN A 338 9.67 15.30 -7.08
CA ASN A 338 10.58 14.21 -6.70
C ASN A 338 11.78 14.10 -7.66
N GLU A 339 11.57 14.17 -8.98
CA GLU A 339 12.68 14.14 -9.95
C GLU A 339 13.59 15.38 -9.86
N ILE A 340 13.02 16.55 -9.53
CA ILE A 340 13.81 17.77 -9.24
C ILE A 340 14.66 17.54 -7.99
N MET A 341 14.07 17.03 -6.91
CA MET A 341 14.77 16.75 -5.66
C MET A 341 15.87 15.70 -5.85
N ALA A 342 15.64 14.68 -6.67
CA ALA A 342 16.66 13.70 -7.03
C ALA A 342 17.85 14.36 -7.76
N SER A 343 17.59 15.34 -8.62
CA SER A 343 18.64 16.09 -9.34
C SER A 343 19.41 17.04 -8.42
N VAL A 344 18.72 17.73 -7.52
CA VAL A 344 19.34 18.57 -6.48
C VAL A 344 20.21 17.72 -5.56
N TYR A 345 19.71 16.55 -5.14
CA TYR A 345 20.47 15.64 -4.31
C TYR A 345 21.71 15.10 -5.01
N LEU A 346 21.58 14.70 -6.28
CA LEU A 346 22.73 14.29 -7.11
C LEU A 346 23.75 15.42 -7.24
N TYR A 347 23.29 16.66 -7.40
CA TYR A 347 24.15 17.84 -7.43
C TYR A 347 24.90 18.04 -6.10
N ILE A 348 24.20 17.91 -4.96
CA ILE A 348 24.83 18.03 -3.63
C ILE A 348 25.91 16.94 -3.49
N LEU A 349 25.57 15.69 -3.75
CA LEU A 349 26.54 14.59 -3.68
C LEU A 349 27.73 14.82 -4.60
N TYR A 350 27.47 15.26 -5.83
CA TYR A 350 28.50 15.61 -6.80
C TYR A 350 29.44 16.70 -6.26
N SER A 351 28.87 17.78 -5.72
CA SER A 351 29.63 18.90 -5.15
C SER A 351 30.47 18.49 -3.93
N LEU A 352 30.12 17.39 -3.26
CA LEU A 352 30.87 16.84 -2.14
C LEU A 352 31.89 15.76 -2.54
N THR A 353 31.90 15.31 -3.79
CA THR A 353 32.85 14.27 -4.25
C THR A 353 34.16 14.84 -4.78
N ASP A 354 35.24 14.11 -4.55
CA ASP A 354 36.61 14.46 -4.99
C ASP A 354 36.97 13.87 -6.36
N PHE A 355 36.06 13.14 -7.02
CA PHE A 355 36.34 12.44 -8.29
C PHE A 355 36.71 13.37 -9.45
N MET A 356 36.35 14.64 -9.37
CA MET A 356 36.71 15.63 -10.39
C MET A 356 37.80 16.54 -9.85
N GLY A 357 39.05 16.21 -10.15
CA GLY A 357 40.21 17.01 -9.76
C GLY A 357 40.25 18.43 -10.39
N ARG A 358 39.39 18.71 -11.38
CA ARG A 358 39.26 20.04 -11.99
C ARG A 358 38.00 20.75 -11.48
N VAL A 359 38.20 21.77 -10.65
CA VAL A 359 37.14 22.63 -10.09
C VAL A 359 36.24 23.20 -11.20
N GLU A 360 36.80 23.59 -12.34
CA GLU A 360 36.06 24.13 -13.48
C GLU A 360 34.99 23.18 -14.04
N VAL A 361 35.30 21.88 -14.14
CA VAL A 361 34.35 20.86 -14.62
C VAL A 361 33.27 20.61 -13.56
N LYS A 362 33.64 20.72 -12.28
CA LYS A 362 32.72 20.64 -11.13
C LYS A 362 31.72 21.77 -11.13
N GLU A 363 32.18 22.99 -11.31
CA GLU A 363 31.32 24.18 -11.44
C GLU A 363 30.47 24.11 -12.70
N GLY A 364 31.03 23.70 -13.84
CA GLY A 364 30.29 23.59 -15.11
C GLY A 364 29.12 22.61 -15.04
N LEU A 365 29.34 21.39 -14.54
CA LEU A 365 28.28 20.40 -14.34
C LEU A 365 27.28 20.83 -13.25
N GLY A 366 27.76 21.51 -12.22
CA GLY A 366 26.91 22.06 -11.17
C GLY A 366 25.94 23.12 -11.67
N ASN A 367 26.46 24.09 -12.44
CA ASN A 367 25.67 25.12 -13.09
C ASN A 367 24.69 24.52 -14.11
N MET A 368 25.06 23.43 -14.80
CA MET A 368 24.15 22.71 -15.69
C MET A 368 22.97 22.11 -14.91
N LEU A 369 23.22 21.42 -13.79
CA LEU A 369 22.17 20.85 -12.92
C LEU A 369 21.26 21.93 -12.34
N LEU A 370 21.84 23.03 -11.86
CA LEU A 370 21.09 24.17 -11.34
C LEU A 370 20.25 24.83 -12.43
N GLY A 371 20.80 24.99 -13.63
CA GLY A 371 20.09 25.48 -14.81
C GLY A 371 18.92 24.57 -15.20
N VAL A 372 19.10 23.25 -15.16
CA VAL A 372 18.03 22.26 -15.38
C VAL A 372 16.91 22.42 -14.34
N VAL A 373 17.25 22.53 -13.07
CA VAL A 373 16.27 22.71 -12.00
C VAL A 373 15.48 24.01 -12.18
N ILE A 374 16.18 25.14 -12.42
CA ILE A 374 15.54 26.44 -12.64
C ILE A 374 14.64 26.40 -13.88
N PHE A 375 15.12 25.82 -14.99
CA PHE A 375 14.34 25.68 -16.21
C PHE A 375 13.06 24.88 -15.99
N THR A 376 13.18 23.76 -15.28
CA THR A 376 12.06 22.87 -14.95
C THR A 376 11.02 23.59 -14.07
N ILE A 377 11.46 24.31 -13.04
CA ILE A 377 10.59 25.13 -12.18
C ILE A 377 9.92 26.23 -13.00
N SER A 378 10.66 26.91 -13.88
CA SER A 378 10.14 28.02 -14.70
C SER A 378 9.05 27.57 -15.66
N ILE A 379 9.21 26.41 -16.32
CA ILE A 379 8.16 25.86 -17.18
C ILE A 379 6.91 25.52 -16.37
N ASN A 380 7.09 24.99 -15.16
CA ASN A 380 5.96 24.57 -14.33
C ASN A 380 5.18 25.76 -13.74
N LEU A 381 5.85 26.88 -13.41
CA LEU A 381 5.19 28.11 -12.94
C LEU A 381 4.47 28.89 -14.05
N GLY A 382 4.83 28.66 -15.32
CA GLY A 382 4.21 29.32 -16.48
C GLY A 382 2.93 28.66 -16.99
N LYS A 383 2.55 27.50 -16.46
CA LYS A 383 1.28 26.80 -16.72
C LYS A 383 0.32 27.05 -15.57
#